data_AF-A0A963CAH1-F1
#
_entry.id   AF-A0A963CAH1-F1
#
_cell.length_a   1.000
_cell.length_b   1.000
_cell.length_c   1.000
_cell.angle_alpha   90.00
_cell.angle_beta   90.00
_cell.angle_gamma   90.00
#
_symmetry.space_group_name_H-M   'P 1'
#
loop_
_entity.id
_entity.type
_entity.pdbx_description
1 polymer ?
#
loop_
_entity_poly.entity_id
_entity_poly.type
_entity_poly.pdbx_seq_one_letter_code
_entity_poly.pdbx_strand_id
1 'polypeptide(L)'
;MSAQQPDVGDYDRLFASYGADLGSIYRGPDDDRYALLFEQVIRLLIRPSPFNRTLPEPFRVVARGYRDGDPITVAHFGDPANRHFMLCDLHDLVMLKGGLRLRRSEKTS
;
A
#
# COMPACT_ATOMS: atom_id res chain seq x y z
N MET A 1 -6.90 15.07 -18.84
CA MET A 1 -6.36 13.71 -18.61
C MET A 1 -7.24 13.03 -17.59
N SER A 2 -8.01 12.02 -17.97
CA SER A 2 -8.84 11.26 -17.01
C SER A 2 -7.91 10.64 -15.98
N ALA A 3 -7.99 11.11 -14.73
CA ALA A 3 -7.15 10.59 -13.66
C ALA A 3 -7.49 9.11 -13.45
N GLN A 4 -6.68 8.21 -13.98
CA GLN A 4 -6.90 6.77 -13.93
C GLN A 4 -6.95 6.33 -12.46
N GLN A 5 -8.12 5.91 -11.99
CA GLN A 5 -8.34 5.59 -10.58
C GLN A 5 -7.49 4.37 -10.20
N PRO A 6 -6.78 4.38 -9.05
CA PRO A 6 -5.95 3.25 -8.66
C PRO A 6 -6.71 1.93 -8.69
N ASP A 7 -6.13 0.88 -9.25
CA ASP A 7 -6.66 -0.48 -9.15
C ASP A 7 -5.64 -1.44 -8.53
N VAL A 8 -6.02 -2.70 -8.41
CA VAL A 8 -5.16 -3.74 -7.82
C VAL A 8 -3.84 -3.90 -8.59
N GLY A 9 -3.86 -3.73 -9.91
CA GLY A 9 -2.67 -3.87 -10.75
C GLY A 9 -1.67 -2.74 -10.53
N ASP A 10 -2.12 -1.54 -10.16
CA ASP A 10 -1.23 -0.45 -9.76
C ASP A 10 -0.46 -0.79 -8.48
N TYR A 11 -1.13 -1.41 -7.49
CA TYR A 11 -0.47 -1.88 -6.27
C TYR A 11 0.47 -3.05 -6.56
N ASP A 12 0.03 -4.04 -7.34
CA ASP A 12 0.85 -5.21 -7.69
C ASP A 12 2.14 -4.79 -8.41
N ARG A 13 2.06 -3.87 -9.37
CA ARG A 13 3.26 -3.32 -10.05
C ARG A 13 4.17 -2.58 -9.09
N LEU A 14 3.59 -1.79 -8.19
CA LEU A 14 4.35 -1.02 -7.22
C LEU A 14 5.12 -1.95 -6.26
N PHE A 15 4.47 -2.99 -5.73
CA PHE A 15 5.12 -3.97 -4.87
C PHE A 15 6.13 -4.84 -5.63
N ALA A 16 5.82 -5.27 -6.86
CA ALA A 16 6.73 -6.05 -7.69
C ALA A 16 8.07 -5.33 -7.97
N SER A 17 8.04 -3.99 -8.09
CA SER A 17 9.25 -3.20 -8.35
C SER A 17 10.24 -3.17 -7.18
N TYR A 18 9.81 -3.53 -5.97
CA TYR A 18 10.66 -3.51 -4.76
C TYR A 18 11.19 -4.90 -4.35
N GLY A 19 10.88 -5.94 -5.11
CA GLY A 19 11.43 -7.28 -4.97
C GLY A 19 10.39 -8.32 -4.58
N ALA A 20 10.52 -9.51 -5.15
CA ALA A 20 9.60 -10.65 -4.98
C ALA A 20 9.52 -11.20 -3.53
N ASP A 21 10.28 -10.64 -2.59
CA ASP A 21 10.42 -11.18 -1.25
C ASP A 21 10.51 -10.06 -0.20
N LEU A 22 9.38 -9.37 0.02
CA LEU A 22 9.18 -8.45 1.15
C LEU A 22 9.47 -9.12 2.50
N GLY A 23 9.39 -10.46 2.58
CA GLY A 23 9.65 -11.25 3.78
C GLY A 23 11.13 -11.44 4.13
N SER A 24 12.05 -11.19 3.20
CA SER A 24 13.49 -11.52 3.39
C SER A 24 14.36 -10.36 3.93
N ILE A 25 13.78 -9.21 4.26
CA ILE A 25 14.53 -7.96 4.45
C ILE A 25 14.34 -7.42 5.87
N TYR A 26 14.72 -8.21 6.87
CA TYR A 26 15.12 -7.65 8.16
C TYR A 26 16.64 -7.46 8.15
N ARG A 27 17.10 -6.29 7.72
CA ARG A 27 18.50 -5.87 7.93
C ARG A 27 18.55 -4.39 8.35
N GLY A 28 18.53 -4.19 9.67
CA GLY A 28 18.90 -2.94 10.32
C GLY A 28 17.73 -1.99 10.56
N PRO A 29 17.64 -1.37 11.75
CA PRO A 29 16.55 -0.46 12.14
C PRO A 29 16.52 0.87 11.35
N ASP A 30 17.57 1.22 10.61
CA ASP A 30 17.71 2.49 9.86
C ASP A 30 17.50 2.34 8.34
N ASP A 31 16.83 1.26 7.93
CA ASP A 31 16.74 0.91 6.52
C ASP A 31 15.62 1.66 5.79
N ASP A 32 15.95 2.85 5.29
CA ASP A 32 15.05 3.75 4.56
C ASP A 32 14.70 3.27 3.14
N ARG A 33 15.09 2.05 2.74
CA ARG A 33 14.80 1.47 1.41
C ARG A 33 13.31 1.49 1.05
N TYR A 34 12.42 1.45 2.05
CA TYR A 34 10.98 1.48 1.86
C TYR A 34 10.36 2.88 1.94
N ALA A 35 11.13 3.93 2.23
CA ALA A 35 10.61 5.29 2.34
C ALA A 35 9.89 5.73 1.06
N LEU A 36 10.52 5.48 -0.09
CA LEU A 36 9.96 5.81 -1.40
C LEU A 36 8.73 4.95 -1.71
N LEU A 37 8.77 3.64 -1.44
CA LEU A 37 7.63 2.75 -1.62
C LEU A 37 6.43 3.21 -0.79
N PHE A 38 6.67 3.51 0.49
CA PHE A 38 5.67 4.04 1.40
C PHE A 38 5.03 5.32 0.84
N GLU A 39 5.83 6.29 0.39
CA GLU A 39 5.29 7.50 -0.22
C GLU A 39 4.41 7.22 -1.45
N GLN A 40 4.83 6.31 -2.33
CA GLN A 40 4.02 5.95 -3.51
C GLN A 40 2.71 5.27 -3.10
N VAL A 41 2.74 4.40 -2.08
CA VAL A 41 1.54 3.77 -1.52
C VAL A 41 0.60 4.82 -0.94
N ILE A 42 1.11 5.80 -0.18
CA ILE A 42 0.30 6.90 0.34
C ILE A 42 -0.37 7.66 -0.80
N ARG A 43 0.38 7.97 -1.88
CA ARG A 43 -0.18 8.63 -3.08
C ARG A 43 -1.26 7.82 -3.77
N LEU A 44 -1.18 6.48 -3.76
CA LEU A 44 -2.26 5.63 -4.27
C LEU A 44 -3.48 5.65 -3.34
N LEU A 45 -3.28 5.51 -2.03
CA LEU A 45 -4.35 5.42 -1.03
C LEU A 45 -5.19 6.69 -0.89
N ILE A 46 -4.60 7.88 -1.08
CA ILE A 46 -5.33 9.15 -1.02
C ILE A 46 -6.24 9.36 -2.24
N ARG A 47 -5.98 8.67 -3.35
CA ARG A 47 -6.76 8.85 -4.57
C ARG A 47 -8.09 8.11 -4.46
N PRO A 48 -9.21 8.73 -4.89
CA PRO A 48 -10.50 8.06 -4.88
C PRO A 48 -10.47 6.88 -5.87
N SER A 49 -10.79 5.69 -5.40
CA SER A 49 -10.89 4.47 -6.21
C SER A 49 -11.89 3.48 -5.61
N PRO A 50 -12.67 2.77 -6.45
CA PRO A 50 -13.48 1.63 -6.03
C PRO A 50 -12.66 0.57 -5.32
N PHE A 51 -11.44 0.28 -5.79
CA PHE A 51 -10.56 -0.68 -5.14
C PHE A 51 -10.10 -0.18 -3.77
N ASN A 52 -9.67 1.09 -3.66
CA ASN A 52 -9.27 1.66 -2.37
C ASN A 52 -10.39 1.60 -1.34
N ARG A 53 -11.66 1.71 -1.75
CA ARG A 53 -12.84 1.57 -0.88
C ARG A 53 -13.03 0.14 -0.34
N THR A 54 -12.48 -0.87 -1.03
CA THR A 54 -12.52 -2.27 -0.56
C THR A 54 -11.45 -2.58 0.49
N LEU A 55 -10.42 -1.75 0.61
CA LEU A 55 -9.41 -1.85 1.66
C LEU A 55 -9.98 -1.37 3.00
N PRO A 56 -9.42 -1.83 4.14
CA PRO A 56 -9.77 -1.29 5.45
C PRO A 56 -9.64 0.24 5.49
N GLU A 57 -10.62 0.89 6.12
CA GLU A 57 -10.64 2.34 6.26
C GLU A 57 -9.37 2.95 6.88
N PRO A 58 -8.73 2.33 7.91
CA PRO A 58 -7.53 2.89 8.52
C PRO A 58 -6.42 3.25 7.54
N PHE A 59 -6.18 2.45 6.49
CA PHE A 59 -5.18 2.78 5.46
C PHE A 59 -5.47 4.12 4.77
N ARG A 60 -6.75 4.39 4.46
CA ARG A 60 -7.15 5.64 3.80
C ARG A 60 -7.10 6.82 4.76
N VAL A 61 -7.43 6.61 6.04
CA VAL A 61 -7.39 7.65 7.07
C VAL A 61 -5.94 8.06 7.33
N VAL A 62 -5.08 7.08 7.59
CA VAL A 62 -3.63 7.26 7.77
C VAL A 62 -3.00 7.94 6.56
N ALA A 63 -3.31 7.50 5.34
CA ALA A 63 -2.73 8.10 4.14
C ALA A 63 -3.10 9.59 3.99
N ARG A 64 -4.33 9.98 4.35
CA ARG A 64 -4.74 11.38 4.39
C ARG A 64 -4.03 12.14 5.50
N GLY A 65 -4.00 11.59 6.73
CA GLY A 65 -3.30 12.21 7.86
C GLY A 65 -1.82 12.46 7.55
N TYR A 66 -1.13 11.47 6.99
CA TYR A 66 0.27 11.61 6.59
C TYR A 66 0.46 12.70 5.53
N ARG A 67 -0.37 12.73 4.49
CA ARG A 67 -0.34 13.77 3.44
C ARG A 67 -0.60 15.16 4.01
N ASP A 68 -1.55 15.28 4.94
CA ASP A 68 -1.99 16.55 5.52
C ASP A 68 -1.03 17.04 6.62
N GLY A 69 0.02 16.27 6.92
CA GLY A 69 1.04 16.64 7.91
C GLY A 69 0.55 16.47 9.35
N ASP A 70 -0.41 15.59 9.61
CA ASP A 70 -0.88 15.28 10.96
C ASP A 70 0.32 14.89 11.85
N PRO A 71 0.61 15.62 12.94
CA PRO A 71 1.84 15.45 13.70
C PRO A 71 2.01 14.05 14.29
N ILE A 72 0.90 13.42 14.71
CA ILE A 72 0.91 12.07 15.29
C ILE A 72 1.24 11.05 14.21
N THR A 73 0.59 11.16 13.06
CA THR A 73 0.77 10.26 11.92
C THR A 73 2.17 10.38 11.34
N VAL A 74 2.66 11.60 11.14
CA VAL A 74 4.02 11.85 10.62
C VAL A 74 5.08 11.34 11.60
N ALA A 75 4.92 11.57 12.90
CA ALA A 75 5.84 11.04 13.90
C ALA A 75 5.85 9.51 13.92
N HIS A 76 4.67 8.87 13.85
CA HIS A 76 4.55 7.42 13.81
C HIS A 76 5.26 6.80 12.60
N PHE A 77 5.06 7.38 11.40
CA PHE A 77 5.69 6.89 10.17
C PHE A 77 7.11 7.42 9.93
N GLY A 78 7.66 8.22 10.84
CA GLY A 78 9.09 8.52 10.86
C GLY A 78 9.93 7.26 11.15
N ASP A 79 9.38 6.31 11.90
CA ASP A 79 10.00 5.02 12.18
C ASP A 79 9.93 4.09 10.93
N PRO A 80 11.08 3.61 10.40
CA PRO A 80 11.12 2.64 9.30
C PRO A 80 10.32 1.36 9.58
N ALA A 81 10.28 0.88 10.82
CA ALA A 81 9.55 -0.33 11.18
C ALA A 81 8.04 -0.15 10.98
N ASN A 82 7.48 0.98 11.39
CA ASN A 82 6.05 1.27 11.23
C ASN A 82 5.65 1.37 9.76
N ARG A 83 6.51 1.98 8.93
CA ARG A 83 6.31 2.00 7.46
C ARG A 83 6.31 0.58 6.89
N HIS A 84 7.26 -0.24 7.30
CA HIS A 84 7.38 -1.63 6.85
C HIS A 84 6.16 -2.48 7.24
N PHE A 85 5.71 -2.41 8.50
CA PHE A 85 4.52 -3.12 8.97
C PHE A 85 3.28 -2.76 8.14
N MET A 86 3.03 -1.46 7.92
CA MET A 86 1.90 -1.03 7.10
C MET A 86 1.98 -1.56 5.66
N LEU A 87 3.19 -1.57 5.07
CA LEU A 87 3.41 -2.07 3.71
C LEU A 87 3.14 -3.58 3.60
N CYS A 88 3.58 -4.37 4.58
CA CYS A 88 3.31 -5.81 4.65
C CYS A 88 1.81 -6.10 4.80
N ASP A 89 1.13 -5.45 5.75
CA ASP A 89 -0.31 -5.61 5.96
C ASP A 89 -1.11 -5.25 4.69
N LEU A 90 -0.72 -4.15 4.03
CA LEU A 90 -1.38 -3.74 2.79
C LEU A 90 -1.12 -4.73 1.65
N HIS A 91 0.12 -5.19 1.49
CA HIS A 91 0.48 -6.15 0.46
C HIS A 91 -0.33 -7.44 0.57
N ASP A 92 -0.44 -8.00 1.78
CA ASP A 92 -1.21 -9.23 2.03
C ASP A 92 -2.69 -9.05 1.68
N LEU A 93 -3.26 -7.89 2.01
CA LEU A 93 -4.64 -7.56 1.66
C LEU A 93 -4.84 -7.37 0.15
N VAL A 94 -3.90 -6.71 -0.52
CA VAL A 94 -3.92 -6.53 -1.98
C VAL A 94 -3.85 -7.89 -2.66
N MET A 95 -2.93 -8.77 -2.25
CA MET A 95 -2.78 -10.13 -2.80
C MET A 95 -4.02 -10.99 -2.54
N LEU A 96 -4.58 -10.93 -1.33
CA LEU A 96 -5.81 -11.65 -1.00
C LEU A 96 -6.99 -11.17 -1.87
N LYS A 97 -7.19 -9.85 -1.98
CA LYS A 97 -8.31 -9.28 -2.75
C LYS A 97 -8.10 -9.40 -4.26
N GLY A 98 -6.87 -9.31 -4.75
CA GLY A 98 -6.47 -9.55 -6.13
C GLY A 98 -6.69 -11.00 -6.55
N GLY A 99 -6.18 -11.95 -5.76
CA GLY A 99 -6.40 -13.38 -5.97
C GLY A 99 -7.88 -13.78 -5.95
N LEU A 100 -8.68 -13.17 -5.06
CA LEU A 100 -10.13 -13.37 -5.02
C LEU A 100 -10.85 -12.78 -6.26
N ARG A 101 -10.39 -11.65 -6.81
CA ARG A 101 -10.96 -11.09 -8.05
C ARG A 101 -10.64 -11.96 -9.25
N LEU A 102 -9.40 -12.42 -9.39
CA LEU A 102 -8.98 -13.32 -10.47
C LEU A 102 -9.83 -14.61 -10.49
N ARG A 103 -9.99 -15.25 -9.33
CA ARG A 103 -10.83 -16.46 -9.19
C ARG A 103 -12.31 -16.24 -9.50
N ARG A 104 -12.84 -15.03 -9.26
CA ARG A 104 -14.23 -14.69 -9.56
C ARG A 104 -14.44 -14.43 -11.06
N SER A 105 -13.45 -13.86 -11.74
CA SER A 105 -13.45 -13.70 -13.20
C SER A 105 -13.39 -15.03 -13.95
N GLU A 106 -12.62 -16.00 -13.46
CA GLU A 106 -12.53 -17.35 -14.04
C GLU A 106 -13.84 -18.17 -13.91
N LYS A 107 -14.63 -17.94 -12.85
CA LYS A 107 -15.91 -18.64 -12.65
C LYS A 107 -17.09 -18.06 -13.44
N THR A 108 -16.92 -16.92 -14.10
CA THR A 108 -17.98 -16.23 -14.85
C THR A 108 -17.71 -16.26 -16.37
N SER A 109 -16.69 -17.02 -16.80
CA SER A 109 -16.37 -17.27 -18.22
C SER A 109 -16.70 -18.69 -18.60
#